data_AF-A0A959C747-F1
#
_entry.id   AF-A0A959C747-F1
#
_cell.length_a   1.000
_cell.length_b   1.000
_cell.length_c   1.000
_cell.angle_alpha   90.00
_cell.angle_beta   90.00
_cell.angle_gamma   90.00
#
_symmetry.space_group_name_H-M   'P 1'
#
loop_
_entity.id
_entity.type
_entity.pdbx_description
1 polymer ?
#
loop_
_entity_poly.entity_id
_entity_poly.type
_entity_poly.pdbx_seq_one_letter_code
_entity_poly.pdbx_strand_id
1 'polypeptide(L)'
;MNVDTPSALLYHTYNSLFLSLPFRGIEDTGTKLALFNTHCKEGLKEGKSPLDIIDGFWKGYADKSAEHEKLNQLFYFIQYAERQVVLFDSVEDALFLQTHEMDGPGSAKHLLTRLDSQEEREKLLEKIRDFNLRLVLTAHPTQFYPGKVLGIINDLGNEIRAHDLQQIRHLLVQLGKTAFVNREKPTPYDEAISLGWFLENIFYHAIPHVVFRLLRALGEDVRGFENPGLVALGFWPGGDRDGNPFVTADTTLLVAKRLKEGIFRCYYRDIRQLRRRLTFRGVEDHITRTESKIYNTLYKPEEEKRYQACSELLDDLYLAREAMLEDPDSLHLQEFMDQLDQFILKVRIFGFYFASLDIRQDSRKHHSVWEAILQHWREHYPSFTADAFEKAGEAEKIDMLLT
;
A
#
# COMPACT_ATOMS: atom_id res chain seq x y z
N MET A 1 -5.36 -27.97 7.89
CA MET A 1 -5.68 -27.16 9.07
C MET A 1 -6.17 -28.05 10.18
N ASN A 2 -5.76 -27.76 11.42
CA ASN A 2 -6.44 -28.29 12.59
C ASN A 2 -7.85 -27.68 12.62
N VAL A 3 -8.88 -28.51 12.66
CA VAL A 3 -10.28 -28.10 12.46
C VAL A 3 -10.80 -27.23 13.63
N ASP A 4 -10.07 -27.21 14.75
CA ASP A 4 -10.48 -26.55 16.00
C ASP A 4 -10.00 -25.09 16.15
N THR A 5 -9.44 -24.48 15.09
CA THR A 5 -9.06 -23.06 15.14
C THR A 5 -10.23 -22.17 14.71
N PRO A 6 -10.43 -20.98 15.31
CA PRO A 6 -11.46 -20.02 14.89
C PRO A 6 -11.41 -19.70 13.38
N SER A 7 -10.20 -19.59 12.83
CA SER A 7 -9.97 -19.40 11.39
C SER A 7 -10.50 -20.55 10.56
N ALA A 8 -10.23 -21.80 10.95
CA ALA A 8 -10.72 -22.96 10.22
C ALA A 8 -12.25 -23.00 10.21
N LEU A 9 -12.89 -22.69 11.34
CA LEU A 9 -14.35 -22.67 11.44
C LEU A 9 -14.97 -21.63 10.49
N LEU A 10 -14.51 -20.38 10.55
CA LEU A 10 -15.02 -19.30 9.70
C LEU A 10 -14.73 -19.56 8.22
N TYR A 11 -13.53 -20.04 7.90
CA TYR A 11 -13.20 -20.47 6.55
C TYR A 11 -14.18 -21.54 6.05
N HIS A 12 -14.45 -22.58 6.83
CA HIS A 12 -15.39 -23.64 6.45
C HIS A 12 -16.82 -23.12 6.27
N THR A 13 -17.28 -22.21 7.13
CA THR A 13 -18.59 -21.56 7.02
C THR A 13 -18.71 -20.79 5.71
N TYR A 14 -17.77 -19.88 5.44
CA TYR A 14 -17.84 -19.02 4.25
C TYR A 14 -17.52 -19.78 2.97
N ASN A 15 -16.67 -20.80 3.02
CA ASN A 15 -16.42 -21.66 1.88
C ASN A 15 -17.67 -22.47 1.54
N SER A 16 -18.42 -22.95 2.54
CA SER A 16 -19.70 -23.64 2.30
C SER A 16 -20.74 -22.69 1.70
N LEU A 17 -20.79 -21.44 2.18
CA LEU A 17 -21.63 -20.40 1.58
C LEU A 17 -21.22 -20.13 0.13
N PHE A 18 -19.92 -20.00 -0.15
CA PHE A 18 -19.39 -19.80 -1.50
C PHE A 18 -19.72 -20.97 -2.45
N LEU A 19 -19.59 -22.22 -1.97
CA LEU A 19 -19.97 -23.45 -2.70
C LEU A 19 -21.46 -23.46 -3.08
N SER A 20 -22.32 -22.82 -2.29
CA SER A 20 -23.77 -22.79 -2.49
C SER A 20 -24.26 -21.73 -3.48
N LEU A 21 -23.36 -20.86 -4.00
CA LEU A 21 -23.76 -19.75 -4.86
C LEU A 21 -24.14 -20.21 -6.28
N PRO A 22 -25.22 -19.65 -6.87
CA PRO A 22 -25.77 -20.11 -8.15
C PRO A 22 -24.99 -19.54 -9.35
N PHE A 23 -23.82 -20.08 -9.62
CA PHE A 23 -23.06 -19.74 -10.82
C PHE A 23 -23.29 -20.77 -11.93
N ARG A 24 -23.63 -20.32 -13.15
CA ARG A 24 -23.76 -21.20 -14.33
C ARG A 24 -22.48 -22.03 -14.54
N GLY A 25 -22.62 -23.35 -14.66
CA GLY A 25 -21.50 -24.30 -14.82
C GLY A 25 -20.80 -24.69 -13.51
N ILE A 26 -21.27 -24.19 -12.36
CA ILE A 26 -20.61 -24.37 -11.05
C ILE A 26 -21.46 -25.19 -10.07
N GLU A 27 -22.76 -25.40 -10.34
CA GLU A 27 -23.68 -26.12 -9.43
C GLU A 27 -23.18 -27.51 -8.99
N ASP A 28 -22.48 -28.24 -9.88
CA ASP A 28 -21.85 -29.53 -9.55
C ASP A 28 -20.34 -29.45 -9.26
N THR A 29 -19.72 -28.31 -9.54
CA THR A 29 -18.26 -28.13 -9.47
C THR A 29 -17.77 -28.23 -8.04
N GLY A 30 -18.52 -27.70 -7.07
CA GLY A 30 -18.15 -27.77 -5.65
C GLY A 30 -18.02 -29.20 -5.13
N THR A 31 -19.01 -30.05 -5.43
CA THR A 31 -19.01 -31.47 -5.07
C THR A 31 -17.92 -32.23 -5.82
N LYS A 32 -17.79 -32.01 -7.13
CA LYS A 32 -16.75 -32.66 -7.95
C LYS A 32 -15.34 -32.27 -7.52
N LEU A 33 -15.11 -31.02 -7.09
CA LEU A 33 -13.83 -30.56 -6.59
C LEU A 33 -13.44 -31.25 -5.27
N ALA A 34 -14.41 -31.42 -4.36
CA ALA A 34 -14.16 -32.14 -3.12
C ALA A 34 -13.73 -33.60 -3.38
N LEU A 35 -14.40 -34.27 -4.32
CA LEU A 35 -14.05 -35.63 -4.76
C LEU A 35 -12.67 -35.66 -5.43
N PHE A 36 -12.40 -34.70 -6.30
CA PHE A 36 -11.09 -34.57 -6.96
C PHE A 36 -9.97 -34.33 -5.96
N ASN A 37 -10.18 -33.51 -4.93
CA ASN A 37 -9.21 -33.26 -3.87
C ASN A 37 -8.89 -34.54 -3.07
N THR A 38 -9.90 -35.34 -2.74
CA THR A 38 -9.69 -36.65 -2.08
C THR A 38 -8.87 -37.58 -2.98
N HIS A 39 -9.21 -37.67 -4.27
CA HIS A 39 -8.46 -38.47 -5.24
C HIS A 39 -7.01 -38.01 -5.39
N CYS A 40 -6.77 -36.69 -5.41
CA CYS A 40 -5.42 -36.11 -5.44
C CYS A 40 -4.61 -36.50 -4.20
N LYS A 41 -5.21 -36.42 -3.00
CA LYS A 41 -4.52 -36.78 -1.75
C LYS A 41 -4.13 -38.26 -1.69
N GLU A 42 -5.01 -39.13 -2.15
CA GLU A 42 -4.74 -40.58 -2.23
C GLU A 42 -3.64 -40.87 -3.26
N GLY A 43 -3.77 -40.33 -4.47
CA GLY A 43 -2.76 -40.54 -5.51
C GLY A 43 -1.38 -39.98 -5.17
N LEU A 44 -1.30 -38.82 -4.51
CA LEU A 44 -0.03 -38.27 -4.00
C LEU A 44 0.60 -39.16 -2.92
N LYS A 45 -0.20 -39.71 -2.01
CA LYS A 45 0.30 -40.67 -0.99
C LYS A 45 0.83 -41.96 -1.62
N GLU A 46 0.23 -42.38 -2.73
CA GLU A 46 0.66 -43.54 -3.51
C GLU A 46 1.86 -43.25 -4.44
N GLY A 47 2.36 -42.02 -4.48
CA GLY A 47 3.49 -41.62 -5.32
C GLY A 47 3.17 -41.51 -6.82
N LYS A 48 1.89 -41.38 -7.19
CA LYS A 48 1.46 -41.21 -8.58
C LYS A 48 1.87 -39.84 -9.13
N SER A 49 2.13 -39.78 -10.44
CA SER A 49 2.40 -38.49 -11.10
C SER A 49 1.11 -37.65 -11.21
N PRO A 50 1.19 -36.31 -11.34
CA PRO A 50 0.02 -35.46 -11.53
C PRO A 50 -0.86 -35.87 -12.72
N LEU A 51 -0.26 -36.32 -13.82
CA LEU A 51 -1.00 -36.82 -14.99
C LEU A 51 -1.78 -38.09 -14.66
N ASP A 52 -1.16 -39.05 -13.97
CA ASP A 52 -1.81 -40.29 -13.57
C ASP A 52 -2.99 -40.05 -12.62
N ILE A 53 -2.87 -39.06 -11.73
CA ILE A 53 -3.93 -38.64 -10.81
C ILE A 53 -5.11 -38.03 -11.58
N ILE A 54 -4.85 -37.13 -12.51
CA ILE A 54 -5.89 -36.50 -13.33
C ILE A 54 -6.60 -37.54 -14.19
N ASP A 55 -5.83 -38.40 -14.88
CA ASP A 55 -6.39 -39.45 -15.74
C ASP A 55 -7.16 -40.51 -14.93
N GLY A 56 -6.62 -40.89 -13.76
CA GLY A 56 -7.27 -41.81 -12.83
C GLY A 56 -8.62 -41.30 -12.33
N PHE A 57 -8.73 -40.00 -12.04
CA PHE A 57 -9.97 -39.38 -11.63
C PHE A 57 -11.05 -39.51 -12.71
N TRP A 58 -10.72 -39.20 -13.97
CA TRP A 58 -11.68 -39.25 -15.07
C TRP A 58 -12.12 -40.67 -15.42
N LYS A 59 -11.20 -41.64 -15.34
CA LYS A 59 -11.51 -43.07 -15.50
C LYS A 59 -12.49 -43.56 -14.44
N GLY A 60 -12.43 -43.01 -13.21
CA GLY A 60 -13.31 -43.38 -12.11
C GLY A 60 -14.67 -42.66 -12.07
N TYR A 61 -14.75 -41.41 -12.56
CA TYR A 61 -15.91 -40.53 -12.31
C TYR A 61 -16.76 -40.10 -13.51
N ALA A 62 -16.32 -40.25 -14.75
CA ALA A 62 -17.16 -39.99 -15.93
C ALA A 62 -16.45 -40.41 -17.23
N ASP A 63 -16.58 -41.67 -17.61
CA ASP A 63 -15.96 -42.21 -18.83
C ASP A 63 -16.64 -41.74 -20.14
N LYS A 64 -17.68 -40.90 -20.06
CA LYS A 64 -18.50 -40.45 -21.21
C LYS A 64 -18.42 -38.96 -21.55
N SER A 65 -17.72 -38.15 -20.76
CA SER A 65 -17.58 -36.72 -21.05
C SER A 65 -16.55 -36.48 -22.15
N ALA A 66 -16.88 -35.57 -23.08
CA ALA A 66 -15.95 -35.15 -24.13
C ALA A 66 -14.70 -34.50 -23.51
N GLU A 67 -13.56 -34.59 -24.19
CA GLU A 67 -12.29 -34.01 -23.71
C GLU A 67 -12.40 -32.51 -23.36
N HIS A 68 -13.15 -31.76 -24.17
CA HIS A 68 -13.43 -30.34 -23.91
C HIS A 68 -14.18 -30.10 -22.59
N GLU A 69 -15.09 -30.98 -22.20
CA GLU A 69 -15.82 -30.88 -20.93
C GLU A 69 -14.90 -31.15 -19.73
N LYS A 70 -14.02 -32.15 -19.84
CA LYS A 70 -13.01 -32.46 -18.82
C LYS A 70 -12.07 -31.27 -18.60
N LEU A 71 -11.58 -30.67 -19.70
CA LEU A 71 -10.75 -29.46 -19.65
C LEU A 71 -11.50 -28.28 -19.02
N ASN A 72 -12.74 -28.03 -19.42
CA ASN A 72 -13.56 -26.97 -18.81
C ASN A 72 -13.75 -27.19 -17.30
N GLN A 73 -13.97 -28.42 -16.86
CA GLN A 73 -14.11 -28.75 -15.44
C GLN A 73 -12.81 -28.50 -14.65
N LEU A 74 -11.65 -28.85 -15.22
CA LEU A 74 -10.36 -28.53 -14.62
C LEU A 74 -10.13 -27.02 -14.49
N PHE A 75 -10.54 -26.23 -15.50
CA PHE A 75 -10.51 -24.77 -15.39
C PHE A 75 -11.39 -24.25 -14.25
N TYR A 76 -12.59 -24.80 -14.07
CA TYR A 76 -13.44 -24.43 -12.94
C TYR A 76 -12.83 -24.84 -11.59
N PHE A 77 -12.15 -25.99 -11.51
CA PHE A 77 -11.41 -26.38 -10.30
C PHE A 77 -10.30 -25.40 -9.95
N ILE A 78 -9.51 -24.97 -10.94
CA ILE A 78 -8.46 -23.96 -10.74
C ILE A 78 -9.08 -22.67 -10.23
N GLN A 79 -10.12 -22.16 -10.92
CA GLN A 79 -10.81 -20.95 -10.50
C GLN A 79 -11.33 -21.06 -9.07
N TYR A 80 -11.91 -22.20 -8.70
CA TYR A 80 -12.44 -22.41 -7.37
C TYR A 80 -11.34 -22.42 -6.31
N ALA A 81 -10.25 -23.15 -6.56
CA ALA A 81 -9.10 -23.22 -5.68
C ALA A 81 -8.49 -21.83 -5.44
N GLU A 82 -8.32 -21.00 -6.49
CA GLU A 82 -7.86 -19.61 -6.36
C GLU A 82 -8.74 -18.78 -5.42
N ARG A 83 -10.06 -18.94 -5.50
CA ARG A 83 -11.03 -18.18 -4.69
C ARG A 83 -11.10 -18.68 -3.26
N GLN A 84 -10.84 -19.96 -3.03
CA GLN A 84 -10.65 -20.52 -1.70
C GLN A 84 -9.42 -19.95 -1.00
N VAL A 85 -8.30 -19.79 -1.71
CA VAL A 85 -7.09 -19.15 -1.14
C VAL A 85 -7.40 -17.70 -0.76
N VAL A 86 -8.05 -16.94 -1.65
CA VAL A 86 -8.48 -15.56 -1.37
C VAL A 86 -9.40 -15.46 -0.16
N LEU A 87 -10.36 -16.38 -0.04
CA LEU A 87 -11.25 -16.43 1.10
C LEU A 87 -10.49 -16.74 2.40
N PHE A 88 -9.55 -17.68 2.34
CA PHE A 88 -8.71 -18.00 3.48
C PHE A 88 -7.89 -16.78 3.93
N ASP A 89 -7.23 -16.09 3.00
CA ASP A 89 -6.46 -14.87 3.27
C ASP A 89 -7.35 -13.80 3.95
N SER A 90 -8.57 -13.62 3.45
CA SER A 90 -9.54 -12.66 4.02
C SER A 90 -9.98 -13.03 5.45
N VAL A 91 -10.14 -14.32 5.75
CA VAL A 91 -10.50 -14.82 7.08
C VAL A 91 -9.34 -14.66 8.06
N GLU A 92 -8.12 -15.02 7.64
CA GLU A 92 -6.92 -14.81 8.45
C GLU A 92 -6.72 -13.34 8.78
N ASP A 93 -6.83 -12.46 7.79
CA ASP A 93 -6.73 -11.00 7.99
C ASP A 93 -7.82 -10.47 8.92
N ALA A 94 -9.04 -11.02 8.85
CA ALA A 94 -10.14 -10.64 9.73
C ALA A 94 -9.86 -11.02 11.20
N LEU A 95 -9.25 -12.17 11.42
CA LEU A 95 -9.00 -12.75 12.74
C LEU A 95 -7.63 -12.43 13.32
N PHE A 96 -6.74 -11.81 12.54
CA PHE A 96 -5.35 -11.57 12.91
C PHE A 96 -5.20 -11.00 14.33
N LEU A 97 -5.98 -9.98 14.68
CA LEU A 97 -5.95 -9.34 16.01
C LEU A 97 -6.46 -10.22 17.15
N GLN A 98 -7.28 -11.23 16.86
CA GLN A 98 -7.82 -12.16 17.85
C GLN A 98 -6.90 -13.36 18.07
N THR A 99 -6.14 -13.74 17.04
CA THR A 99 -5.24 -14.89 17.04
C THR A 99 -3.80 -14.53 17.42
N HIS A 100 -3.43 -13.25 17.32
CA HIS A 100 -2.09 -12.75 17.64
C HIS A 100 -2.10 -11.76 18.79
N GLU A 101 -1.14 -11.91 19.72
CA GLU A 101 -0.97 -10.97 20.83
C GLU A 101 -0.30 -9.67 20.34
N MET A 102 -1.11 -8.64 20.10
CA MET A 102 -0.63 -7.37 19.53
C MET A 102 0.05 -6.44 20.54
N ASP A 103 -0.23 -6.64 21.83
CA ASP A 103 0.27 -5.82 22.93
C ASP A 103 1.33 -6.55 23.78
N GLY A 104 1.73 -7.75 23.36
CA GLY A 104 2.65 -8.62 24.08
C GLY A 104 4.11 -8.16 24.06
N PRO A 105 5.04 -8.99 24.58
CA PRO A 105 6.47 -8.74 24.53
C PRO A 105 6.96 -8.43 23.11
N GLY A 106 7.68 -7.32 22.95
CA GLY A 106 8.16 -6.84 21.65
C GLY A 106 7.23 -5.85 20.95
N SER A 107 5.99 -5.65 21.43
CA SER A 107 5.13 -4.57 20.95
C SER A 107 5.65 -3.19 21.40
N ALA A 108 5.35 -2.15 20.62
CA ALA A 108 5.71 -0.77 21.00
C ALA A 108 5.12 -0.38 22.36
N LYS A 109 3.86 -0.79 22.64
CA LYS A 109 3.20 -0.53 23.92
C LYS A 109 3.95 -1.17 25.09
N HIS A 110 4.32 -2.45 24.96
CA HIS A 110 5.08 -3.15 25.99
C HIS A 110 6.47 -2.53 26.21
N LEU A 111 7.17 -2.18 25.13
CA LEU A 111 8.47 -1.51 25.23
C LEU A 111 8.37 -0.15 25.91
N LEU A 112 7.32 0.63 25.64
CA LEU A 112 7.08 1.92 26.27
C LEU A 112 6.73 1.78 27.76
N THR A 113 6.00 0.72 28.15
CA THR A 113 5.72 0.46 29.58
C THR A 113 6.95 0.06 30.39
N ARG A 114 8.04 -0.36 29.74
CA ARG A 114 9.31 -0.70 30.38
C ARG A 114 10.24 0.50 30.59
N LEU A 115 9.83 1.69 30.16
CA LEU A 115 10.57 2.91 30.44
C LEU A 115 10.30 3.29 31.90
N ASP A 116 11.07 2.68 32.80
CA ASP A 116 10.87 2.75 34.25
C ASP A 116 11.45 4.04 34.85
N SER A 117 12.30 4.75 34.10
CA SER A 117 12.94 5.99 34.53
C SER A 117 12.73 7.15 33.55
N GLN A 118 12.73 8.36 34.09
CA GLN A 118 12.73 9.60 33.30
C GLN A 118 13.97 9.68 32.37
N GLU A 119 15.12 9.17 32.82
CA GLU A 119 16.36 9.14 32.04
C GLU A 119 16.22 8.26 30.78
N GLU A 120 15.61 7.09 30.88
CA GLU A 120 15.38 6.21 29.71
C GLU A 120 14.40 6.84 28.72
N ARG A 121 13.38 7.55 29.21
CA ARG A 121 12.45 8.29 28.36
C ARG A 121 13.16 9.39 27.59
N GLU A 122 14.04 10.16 28.24
CA GLU A 122 14.83 11.20 27.59
C GLU A 122 15.79 10.64 26.54
N LYS A 123 16.47 9.52 26.84
CA LYS A 123 17.32 8.81 25.87
C LYS A 123 16.52 8.32 24.65
N LEU A 124 15.31 7.79 24.87
CA LEU A 124 14.45 7.36 23.77
C LEU A 124 13.99 8.56 22.93
N LEU A 125 13.63 9.68 23.56
CA LEU A 125 13.28 10.91 22.84
C LEU A 125 14.44 11.42 21.98
N GLU A 126 15.66 11.45 22.53
CA GLU A 126 16.85 11.81 21.79
C GLU A 126 17.08 10.87 20.59
N LYS A 127 16.91 9.56 20.79
CA LYS A 127 17.03 8.58 19.70
C LYS A 127 15.94 8.73 18.64
N ILE A 128 14.71 9.06 19.02
CA ILE A 128 13.61 9.25 18.07
C ILE A 128 13.84 10.50 17.21
N ARG A 129 14.60 11.50 17.70
CA ARG A 129 14.93 12.70 16.91
C ARG A 129 15.86 12.40 15.73
N ASP A 130 16.72 11.39 15.82
CA ASP A 130 17.71 11.05 14.78
C ASP A 130 17.45 9.71 14.06
N PHE A 131 16.50 8.90 14.52
CA PHE A 131 16.17 7.61 13.92
C PHE A 131 15.23 7.76 12.70
N ASN A 132 15.44 6.93 11.68
CA ASN A 132 14.59 6.89 10.49
C ASN A 132 14.40 5.43 10.03
N LEU A 133 13.13 5.02 9.89
CA LEU A 133 12.74 3.80 9.20
C LEU A 133 12.13 4.16 7.85
N ARG A 134 12.81 3.81 6.75
CA ARG A 134 12.29 4.01 5.39
C ARG A 134 11.76 2.71 4.79
N LEU A 135 10.44 2.63 4.61
CA LEU A 135 9.77 1.49 3.96
C LEU A 135 9.66 1.75 2.46
N VAL A 136 10.29 0.93 1.64
CA VAL A 136 10.32 1.11 0.18
C VAL A 136 9.39 0.10 -0.49
N LEU A 137 8.37 0.60 -1.18
CA LEU A 137 7.46 -0.24 -1.95
C LEU A 137 8.08 -0.58 -3.31
N THR A 138 8.13 -1.86 -3.63
CA THR A 138 8.65 -2.40 -4.89
C THR A 138 7.56 -3.18 -5.61
N ALA A 139 7.51 -3.09 -6.94
CA ALA A 139 6.63 -3.96 -7.72
C ALA A 139 6.98 -5.43 -7.44
N HIS A 140 5.97 -6.24 -7.11
CA HIS A 140 6.20 -7.66 -6.91
C HIS A 140 6.32 -8.35 -8.29
N PRO A 141 7.40 -9.09 -8.60
CA PRO A 141 7.61 -9.71 -9.92
C PRO A 141 6.46 -10.62 -10.37
N THR A 142 5.71 -11.15 -9.41
CA THR A 142 4.52 -11.99 -9.59
C THR A 142 3.45 -11.62 -8.57
N GLN A 143 2.78 -10.49 -8.74
CA GLN A 143 1.59 -10.18 -7.94
C GLN A 143 0.51 -11.26 -8.23
N PHE A 144 0.24 -12.16 -7.27
CA PHE A 144 -0.72 -13.26 -7.44
C PHE A 144 -2.15 -12.76 -7.72
N TYR A 145 -2.54 -11.63 -7.12
CA TYR A 145 -3.90 -11.09 -7.22
C TYR A 145 -3.93 -9.72 -7.92
N PRO A 146 -4.78 -9.54 -8.94
CA PRO A 146 -5.07 -8.22 -9.50
C PRO A 146 -5.65 -7.27 -8.45
N GLY A 147 -5.47 -5.96 -8.60
CA GLY A 147 -5.98 -4.95 -7.64
C GLY A 147 -7.48 -5.06 -7.33
N LYS A 148 -8.31 -5.45 -8.31
CA LYS A 148 -9.74 -5.73 -8.10
C LYS A 148 -10.02 -6.90 -7.14
N VAL A 149 -9.14 -7.90 -7.06
CA VAL A 149 -9.24 -9.02 -6.12
C VAL A 149 -8.76 -8.60 -4.74
N LEU A 150 -7.68 -7.81 -4.67
CA LEU A 150 -7.20 -7.23 -3.40
C LEU A 150 -8.25 -6.34 -2.73
N GLY A 151 -8.99 -5.54 -3.51
CA GLY A 151 -10.12 -4.76 -2.99
C GLY A 151 -11.19 -5.66 -2.35
N ILE A 152 -11.54 -6.76 -3.02
CA ILE A 152 -12.50 -7.74 -2.49
C ILE A 152 -11.98 -8.41 -1.21
N ILE A 153 -10.68 -8.76 -1.12
CA ILE A 153 -10.06 -9.31 0.10
C ILE A 153 -10.23 -8.35 1.27
N ASN A 154 -9.86 -7.09 1.07
CA ASN A 154 -9.94 -6.07 2.11
C ASN A 154 -11.38 -5.85 2.58
N ASP A 155 -12.31 -5.72 1.64
CA ASP A 155 -13.73 -5.51 1.96
C ASP A 155 -14.31 -6.75 2.66
N LEU A 156 -13.96 -7.96 2.21
CA LEU A 156 -14.40 -9.20 2.83
C LEU A 156 -13.87 -9.33 4.26
N GLY A 157 -12.60 -9.00 4.49
CA GLY A 157 -12.03 -8.97 5.84
C GLY A 157 -12.72 -7.97 6.78
N ASN A 158 -13.11 -6.80 6.26
CA ASN A 158 -13.89 -5.81 7.01
C ASN A 158 -15.29 -6.34 7.39
N GLU A 159 -16.01 -6.90 6.43
CA GLU A 159 -17.37 -7.40 6.66
C GLU A 159 -17.38 -8.66 7.55
N ILE A 160 -16.34 -9.51 7.47
CA ILE A 160 -16.14 -10.63 8.41
C ILE A 160 -15.96 -10.10 9.84
N ARG A 161 -15.14 -9.06 10.04
CA ARG A 161 -14.99 -8.40 11.35
C ARG A 161 -16.27 -7.75 11.85
N ALA A 162 -17.06 -7.16 10.95
CA ALA A 162 -18.36 -6.56 11.26
C ALA A 162 -19.49 -7.60 11.44
N HIS A 163 -19.23 -8.86 11.10
CA HIS A 163 -20.20 -9.96 11.11
C HIS A 163 -21.42 -9.72 10.19
N ASP A 164 -21.25 -8.99 9.08
CA ASP A 164 -22.32 -8.73 8.10
C ASP A 164 -22.41 -9.85 7.05
N LEU A 165 -23.22 -10.86 7.35
CA LEU A 165 -23.42 -12.02 6.47
C LEU A 165 -24.00 -11.65 5.08
N GLN A 166 -24.80 -10.59 4.97
CA GLN A 166 -25.38 -10.20 3.68
C GLN A 166 -24.31 -9.60 2.78
N GLN A 167 -23.49 -8.70 3.32
CA GLN A 167 -22.39 -8.10 2.58
C GLN A 167 -21.30 -9.12 2.24
N ILE A 168 -20.97 -10.01 3.16
CA ILE A 168 -20.08 -11.16 2.89
C ILE A 168 -20.61 -11.97 1.69
N ARG A 169 -21.90 -12.33 1.68
CA ARG A 169 -22.49 -13.07 0.56
C ARG A 169 -22.37 -12.30 -0.77
N HIS A 170 -22.62 -11.00 -0.76
CA HIS A 170 -22.47 -10.16 -1.95
C HIS A 170 -21.03 -10.13 -2.47
N LEU A 171 -20.05 -9.97 -1.57
CA LEU A 171 -18.62 -9.98 -1.90
C LEU A 171 -18.16 -11.36 -2.41
N LEU A 172 -18.68 -12.46 -1.87
CA LEU A 172 -18.42 -13.81 -2.37
C LEU A 172 -18.97 -14.02 -3.79
N VAL A 173 -20.16 -13.47 -4.10
CA VAL A 173 -20.71 -13.47 -5.46
C VAL A 173 -19.81 -12.68 -6.41
N GLN A 174 -19.37 -11.49 -5.99
CA GLN A 174 -18.43 -10.66 -6.76
C GLN A 174 -17.10 -11.39 -6.99
N LEU A 175 -16.55 -12.03 -5.96
CA LEU A 175 -15.32 -12.82 -6.03
C LEU A 175 -15.45 -13.95 -7.05
N GLY A 176 -16.57 -14.69 -7.03
CA GLY A 176 -16.85 -15.75 -7.98
C GLY A 176 -16.89 -15.29 -9.44
N LYS A 177 -17.35 -14.05 -9.70
CA LYS A 177 -17.39 -13.47 -11.05
C LYS A 177 -16.13 -12.71 -11.47
N THR A 178 -15.24 -12.40 -10.54
CA THR A 178 -14.05 -11.60 -10.81
C THR A 178 -12.94 -12.46 -11.42
N ALA A 179 -12.35 -12.00 -12.53
CA ALA A 179 -11.25 -12.70 -13.19
C ALA A 179 -9.91 -12.48 -12.46
N PHE A 180 -9.13 -13.54 -12.24
CA PHE A 180 -7.85 -13.47 -11.51
C PHE A 180 -6.64 -13.24 -12.41
N VAL A 181 -6.82 -13.37 -13.73
CA VAL A 181 -5.78 -13.12 -14.72
C VAL A 181 -6.16 -11.87 -15.53
N ASN A 182 -5.20 -10.97 -15.68
CA ASN A 182 -5.32 -9.85 -16.61
C ASN A 182 -5.01 -10.35 -18.02
N ARG A 183 -5.83 -9.98 -19.01
CA ARG A 183 -5.62 -10.39 -20.41
C ARG A 183 -4.33 -9.81 -21.01
N GLU A 184 -3.89 -8.67 -20.48
CA GLU A 184 -2.69 -7.95 -20.90
C GLU A 184 -1.77 -7.75 -19.70
N LYS A 185 -0.45 -7.72 -19.95
CA LYS A 185 0.52 -7.39 -18.91
C LYS A 185 0.33 -5.93 -18.49
N PRO A 186 0.37 -5.61 -17.20
CA PRO A 186 0.24 -4.23 -16.74
C PRO A 186 1.38 -3.38 -17.28
N THR A 187 1.10 -2.11 -17.59
CA THR A 187 2.16 -1.15 -17.86
C THR A 187 2.86 -0.79 -16.53
N PRO A 188 4.10 -0.24 -16.56
CA PRO A 188 4.73 0.21 -15.33
C PRO A 188 3.92 1.27 -14.57
N TYR A 189 3.10 2.04 -15.28
CA TYR A 189 2.17 2.98 -14.67
C TYR A 189 1.01 2.27 -13.96
N ASP A 190 0.46 1.20 -14.54
CA ASP A 190 -0.59 0.40 -13.89
C ASP A 190 -0.08 -0.27 -12.60
N GLU A 191 1.16 -0.75 -12.61
CA GLU A 191 1.82 -1.28 -11.42
C GLU A 191 1.96 -0.20 -10.34
N ALA A 192 2.37 1.02 -10.73
CA ALA A 192 2.44 2.15 -9.81
C ALA A 192 1.07 2.54 -9.24
N ILE A 193 -0.01 2.51 -10.04
CA ILE A 193 -1.37 2.74 -9.53
C ILE A 193 -1.76 1.66 -8.52
N SER A 194 -1.49 0.39 -8.85
CA SER A 194 -1.81 -0.75 -7.99
C SER A 194 -1.13 -0.64 -6.63
N LEU A 195 0.17 -0.32 -6.62
CA LEU A 195 0.91 -0.11 -5.37
C LEU A 195 0.51 1.18 -4.65
N GLY A 196 0.14 2.23 -5.41
CA GLY A 196 -0.40 3.48 -4.87
C GLY A 196 -1.67 3.30 -4.05
N TRP A 197 -2.46 2.26 -4.33
CA TRP A 197 -3.62 1.91 -3.50
C TRP A 197 -3.23 1.61 -2.04
N PHE A 198 -2.12 0.91 -1.80
CA PHE A 198 -1.64 0.61 -0.46
C PHE A 198 -1.18 1.88 0.27
N LEU A 199 -0.58 2.83 -0.46
CA LEU A 199 -0.25 4.13 0.10
C LEU A 199 -1.52 4.84 0.58
N GLU A 200 -2.53 4.95 -0.29
CA GLU A 200 -3.79 5.68 -0.04
C GLU A 200 -4.65 5.04 1.06
N ASN A 201 -4.71 3.71 1.13
CA ASN A 201 -5.68 2.99 1.98
C ASN A 201 -5.08 2.31 3.20
N ILE A 202 -3.77 2.06 3.24
CA ILE A 202 -3.11 1.39 4.38
C ILE A 202 -2.12 2.34 5.03
N PHE A 203 -1.03 2.70 4.35
CA PHE A 203 0.09 3.41 4.95
C PHE A 203 -0.29 4.84 5.39
N TYR A 204 -1.14 5.53 4.63
CA TYR A 204 -1.68 6.84 4.99
C TYR A 204 -2.37 6.86 6.37
N HIS A 205 -2.97 5.74 6.77
CA HIS A 205 -3.64 5.61 8.06
C HIS A 205 -2.71 5.03 9.13
N ALA A 206 -1.97 3.97 8.78
CA ALA A 206 -1.19 3.20 9.73
C ALA A 206 0.01 3.98 10.29
N ILE A 207 0.77 4.66 9.43
CA ILE A 207 2.02 5.33 9.84
C ILE A 207 1.74 6.46 10.85
N PRO A 208 0.87 7.45 10.55
CA PRO A 208 0.57 8.52 11.49
C PRO A 208 -0.07 7.99 12.77
N HIS A 209 -0.87 6.91 12.71
CA HIS A 209 -1.45 6.31 13.90
C HIS A 209 -0.39 5.67 14.82
N VAL A 210 0.63 5.01 14.25
CA VAL A 210 1.76 4.49 15.03
C VAL A 210 2.56 5.63 15.65
N VAL A 211 2.91 6.65 14.87
CA VAL A 211 3.69 7.81 15.35
C VAL A 211 2.90 8.59 16.40
N PHE A 212 1.61 8.84 16.19
CA PHE A 212 0.76 9.57 17.14
C PHE A 212 0.67 8.85 18.49
N ARG A 213 0.47 7.52 18.49
CA ARG A 213 0.46 6.73 19.74
C ARG A 213 1.80 6.79 20.47
N LEU A 214 2.91 6.74 19.74
CA LEU A 214 4.25 6.88 20.30
C LEU A 214 4.43 8.27 20.97
N LEU A 215 4.08 9.35 20.27
CA LEU A 215 4.15 10.71 20.82
C LEU A 215 3.27 10.88 22.06
N ARG A 216 2.04 10.37 22.04
CA ARG A 216 1.13 10.43 23.19
C ARG A 216 1.68 9.67 24.40
N ALA A 217 2.24 8.48 24.19
CA ALA A 217 2.88 7.71 25.26
C ALA A 217 4.12 8.42 25.84
N LEU A 218 4.84 9.16 24.99
CA LEU A 218 6.00 9.96 25.37
C LEU A 218 5.66 11.38 25.83
N GLY A 219 4.37 11.76 25.88
CA GLY A 219 3.92 13.09 26.30
C GLY A 219 4.38 14.23 25.39
N GLU A 220 4.72 13.94 24.13
CA GLU A 220 5.19 14.91 23.16
C GLU A 220 4.03 15.53 22.37
N ASP A 221 4.09 16.84 22.13
CA ASP A 221 3.13 17.56 21.27
C ASP A 221 3.51 17.34 19.79
N VAL A 222 2.51 17.09 18.95
CA VAL A 222 2.69 16.90 17.50
C VAL A 222 3.41 18.09 16.84
N ARG A 223 3.25 19.32 17.34
CA ARG A 223 3.97 20.52 16.88
C ARG A 223 5.45 20.50 17.26
N GLY A 224 5.75 20.06 18.49
CA GLY A 224 7.11 19.97 19.02
C GLY A 224 7.92 18.81 18.44
N PHE A 225 7.27 17.84 17.81
CA PHE A 225 7.95 16.70 17.21
C PHE A 225 8.88 17.11 16.06
N GLU A 226 10.19 16.98 16.24
CA GLU A 226 11.20 17.47 15.29
C GLU A 226 11.44 16.53 14.09
N ASN A 227 11.06 15.25 14.19
CA ASN A 227 11.38 14.24 13.19
C ASN A 227 10.15 13.61 12.52
N PRO A 228 9.43 14.36 11.67
CA PRO A 228 8.30 13.78 10.92
C PRO A 228 8.72 12.63 9.99
N GLY A 229 10.01 12.46 9.72
CA GLY A 229 10.58 11.37 8.93
C GLY A 229 10.83 10.08 9.70
N LEU A 230 10.45 9.98 10.99
CA LEU A 230 10.67 8.79 11.81
C LEU A 230 10.28 7.48 11.10
N VAL A 231 9.16 7.52 10.39
CA VAL A 231 8.77 6.48 9.43
C VAL A 231 8.48 7.14 8.09
N ALA A 232 9.31 6.86 7.09
CA ALA A 232 9.22 7.42 5.75
C ALA A 232 8.85 6.35 4.71
N LEU A 233 8.25 6.79 3.60
CA LEU A 233 7.91 5.94 2.47
C LEU A 233 8.82 6.22 1.28
N GLY A 234 9.37 5.15 0.71
CA GLY A 234 10.00 5.11 -0.60
C GLY A 234 9.13 4.36 -1.60
N PHE A 235 9.30 4.67 -2.88
CA PHE A 235 8.51 4.10 -3.96
C PHE A 235 9.42 3.84 -5.17
N TRP A 236 9.43 2.61 -5.66
CA TRP A 236 10.17 2.22 -6.87
C TRP A 236 9.36 2.19 -8.16
N PRO A 237 8.06 1.81 -8.17
CA PRO A 237 7.31 1.74 -9.42
C PRO A 237 7.31 3.09 -10.15
N GLY A 238 7.78 3.10 -11.41
CA GLY A 238 7.97 4.31 -12.21
C GLY A 238 9.30 5.04 -12.02
N GLY A 239 10.13 4.64 -11.06
CA GLY A 239 11.47 5.18 -10.83
C GLY A 239 12.60 4.19 -11.11
N ASP A 240 12.41 2.92 -10.78
CA ASP A 240 13.34 1.84 -11.11
C ASP A 240 13.24 1.45 -12.59
N ARG A 241 14.30 1.75 -13.34
CA ARG A 241 14.41 1.48 -14.79
C ARG A 241 15.56 0.53 -15.12
N ASP A 242 16.19 -0.06 -14.10
CA ASP A 242 17.24 -1.06 -14.27
C ASP A 242 16.66 -2.31 -14.94
N GLY A 243 17.11 -2.62 -16.16
CA GLY A 243 16.60 -3.75 -16.95
C GLY A 243 15.17 -3.59 -17.49
N ASN A 244 14.48 -2.47 -17.25
CA ASN A 244 13.10 -2.24 -17.71
C ASN A 244 13.00 -1.02 -18.64
N PRO A 245 12.99 -1.21 -19.98
CA PRO A 245 12.96 -0.10 -20.94
C PRO A 245 11.61 0.65 -20.97
N PHE A 246 10.56 0.08 -20.37
CA PHE A 246 9.23 0.70 -20.37
C PHE A 246 9.07 1.77 -19.27
N VAL A 247 10.04 1.89 -18.35
CA VAL A 247 10.08 2.96 -17.35
C VAL A 247 10.86 4.14 -17.92
N THR A 248 10.15 5.02 -18.63
CA THR A 248 10.71 6.22 -19.25
C THR A 248 10.68 7.43 -18.30
N ALA A 249 11.30 8.54 -18.68
CA ALA A 249 11.18 9.81 -17.94
C ALA A 249 9.72 10.28 -17.83
N ASP A 250 8.93 10.11 -18.90
CA ASP A 250 7.50 10.46 -18.89
C ASP A 250 6.71 9.59 -17.91
N THR A 251 7.01 8.28 -17.85
CA THR A 251 6.42 7.39 -16.84
C THR A 251 6.76 7.86 -15.43
N THR A 252 8.02 8.22 -15.16
CA THR A 252 8.45 8.75 -13.85
C THR A 252 7.68 10.01 -13.46
N LEU A 253 7.56 10.98 -14.38
CA LEU A 253 6.81 12.21 -14.14
C LEU A 253 5.32 11.95 -13.91
N LEU A 254 4.73 11.04 -14.68
CA LEU A 254 3.34 10.64 -14.54
C LEU A 254 3.07 9.99 -13.18
N VAL A 255 3.96 9.10 -12.71
CA VAL A 255 3.85 8.49 -11.38
C VAL A 255 4.02 9.53 -10.27
N ALA A 256 5.01 10.41 -10.37
CA ALA A 256 5.20 11.49 -9.39
C ALA A 256 3.96 12.39 -9.27
N LYS A 257 3.35 12.75 -10.41
CA LYS A 257 2.07 13.47 -10.44
C LYS A 257 0.96 12.67 -9.77
N ARG A 258 0.85 11.38 -10.05
CA ARG A 258 -0.16 10.49 -9.48
C ARG A 258 -0.02 10.32 -7.96
N LEU A 259 1.20 10.29 -7.43
CA LEU A 259 1.48 10.28 -5.98
C LEU A 259 1.01 11.58 -5.32
N LYS A 260 1.36 12.73 -5.92
CA LYS A 260 0.89 14.06 -5.47
C LYS A 260 -0.64 14.13 -5.46
N GLU A 261 -1.31 13.72 -6.54
CA GLU A 261 -2.78 13.68 -6.60
C GLU A 261 -3.37 12.73 -5.54
N GLY A 262 -2.73 11.58 -5.30
CA GLY A 262 -3.13 10.62 -4.28
C GLY A 262 -3.16 11.22 -2.88
N ILE A 263 -2.07 11.88 -2.47
CA ILE A 263 -2.01 12.46 -1.11
C ILE A 263 -3.00 13.61 -0.93
N PHE A 264 -3.21 14.44 -1.95
CA PHE A 264 -4.22 15.51 -1.88
C PHE A 264 -5.65 14.97 -1.82
N ARG A 265 -5.96 13.84 -2.47
CA ARG A 265 -7.28 13.18 -2.27
C ARG A 265 -7.44 12.69 -0.84
N CYS A 266 -6.40 12.12 -0.24
CA CYS A 266 -6.41 11.71 1.16
C CYS A 266 -6.61 12.92 2.09
N TYR A 267 -5.88 14.02 1.87
CA TYR A 267 -6.06 15.26 2.64
C TYR A 267 -7.45 15.87 2.48
N TYR A 268 -7.99 15.89 1.25
CA TYR A 268 -9.32 16.39 0.99
C TYR A 268 -10.40 15.55 1.69
N ARG A 269 -10.24 14.22 1.73
CA ARG A 269 -11.14 13.34 2.49
C ARG A 269 -11.11 13.65 3.98
N ASP A 270 -9.92 13.82 4.56
CA ASP A 270 -9.75 14.06 6.00
C ASP A 270 -10.27 15.44 6.42
N ILE A 271 -9.93 16.51 5.69
CA ILE A 271 -10.41 17.86 6.02
C ILE A 271 -11.93 17.96 5.91
N ARG A 272 -12.57 17.24 4.98
CA ARG A 272 -14.04 17.17 4.90
C ARG A 272 -14.66 16.49 6.11
N GLN A 273 -14.00 15.49 6.68
CA GLN A 273 -14.46 14.88 7.93
C GLN A 273 -14.28 15.84 9.11
N LEU A 274 -13.14 16.54 9.18
CA LEU A 274 -12.88 17.55 10.21
C LEU A 274 -13.88 18.70 10.13
N ARG A 275 -14.20 19.23 8.95
CA ARG A 275 -15.19 20.31 8.78
C ARG A 275 -16.56 19.97 9.37
N ARG A 276 -16.97 18.70 9.32
CA ARG A 276 -18.25 18.25 9.90
C ARG A 276 -18.22 18.19 11.43
N ARG A 277 -17.03 18.15 12.05
CA ARG A 277 -16.83 17.96 13.48
C ARG A 277 -16.36 19.23 14.18
N LEU A 278 -15.51 20.02 13.53
CA LEU A 278 -14.89 21.25 14.04
C LEU A 278 -15.72 22.48 13.64
N THR A 279 -16.96 22.54 14.11
CA THR A 279 -17.92 23.63 13.81
C THR A 279 -17.92 24.71 14.91
N PHE A 280 -16.80 24.85 15.61
CA PHE A 280 -16.65 25.80 16.70
C PHE A 280 -16.38 27.20 16.16
N ARG A 281 -16.77 28.22 16.92
CA ARG A 281 -16.58 29.62 16.54
C ARG A 281 -15.08 29.91 16.35
N GLY A 282 -14.71 30.56 15.25
CA GLY A 282 -13.31 30.86 14.91
C GLY A 282 -12.58 29.67 14.25
N VAL A 283 -12.83 28.43 14.68
CA VAL A 283 -12.22 27.22 14.10
C VAL A 283 -12.82 26.87 12.73
N GLU A 284 -14.15 26.96 12.60
CA GLU A 284 -14.87 26.57 11.38
C GLU A 284 -14.40 27.35 10.14
N ASP A 285 -14.10 28.65 10.30
CA ASP A 285 -13.63 29.52 9.23
C ASP A 285 -12.26 29.06 8.70
N HIS A 286 -11.33 28.72 9.60
CA HIS A 286 -10.02 28.18 9.24
C HIS A 286 -10.14 26.85 8.52
N ILE A 287 -10.98 25.93 9.02
CA ILE A 287 -11.18 24.62 8.42
C ILE A 287 -11.84 24.71 7.04
N THR A 288 -12.83 25.59 6.87
CA THR A 288 -13.53 25.82 5.59
C THR A 288 -12.61 26.44 4.54
N ARG A 289 -11.77 27.41 4.95
CA ARG A 289 -10.71 27.96 4.10
C ARG A 289 -9.73 26.88 3.67
N THR A 290 -9.30 26.04 4.61
CA THR A 290 -8.36 24.95 4.38
C THR A 290 -8.90 23.92 3.38
N GLU A 291 -10.14 23.47 3.57
CA GLU A 291 -10.81 22.55 2.62
C GLU A 291 -10.86 23.16 1.21
N SER A 292 -11.24 24.43 1.09
CA SER A 292 -11.35 25.12 -0.19
C SER A 292 -10.00 25.21 -0.90
N LYS A 293 -8.93 25.57 -0.16
CA LYS A 293 -7.57 25.63 -0.71
C LYS A 293 -7.03 24.24 -1.09
N ILE A 294 -7.30 23.19 -0.30
CA ILE A 294 -6.97 21.80 -0.65
C ILE A 294 -7.68 21.41 -1.95
N TYR A 295 -8.98 21.68 -2.05
CA TYR A 295 -9.78 21.38 -3.25
C TYR A 295 -9.20 22.06 -4.49
N ASN A 296 -8.89 23.36 -4.41
CA ASN A 296 -8.30 24.10 -5.52
C ASN A 296 -6.93 23.54 -5.90
N THR A 297 -6.10 23.20 -4.92
CA THR A 297 -4.77 22.61 -5.17
C THR A 297 -4.85 21.30 -5.96
N LEU A 298 -5.90 20.51 -5.73
CA LEU A 298 -6.11 19.22 -6.40
C LEU A 298 -6.82 19.33 -7.75
N TYR A 299 -7.91 20.11 -7.81
CA TYR A 299 -8.85 20.10 -8.95
C TYR A 299 -8.81 21.35 -9.81
N LYS A 300 -8.23 22.45 -9.32
CA LYS A 300 -8.19 23.75 -10.00
C LYS A 300 -6.83 24.45 -9.83
N PRO A 301 -5.74 23.85 -10.35
CA PRO A 301 -4.39 24.38 -10.17
C PRO A 301 -4.17 25.79 -10.77
N GLU A 302 -5.08 26.25 -11.61
CA GLU A 302 -5.14 27.61 -12.16
C GLU A 302 -5.64 28.68 -11.18
N GLU A 303 -6.35 28.29 -10.12
CA GLU A 303 -6.88 29.22 -9.13
C GLU A 303 -5.77 29.81 -8.25
N GLU A 304 -5.81 31.11 -7.97
CA GLU A 304 -4.84 31.77 -7.08
C GLU A 304 -4.95 31.28 -5.63
N LYS A 305 -6.18 30.97 -5.19
CA LYS A 305 -6.47 30.51 -3.81
C LYS A 305 -6.19 29.01 -3.66
N ARG A 306 -4.93 28.61 -3.78
CA ARG A 306 -4.45 27.24 -3.58
C ARG A 306 -3.18 27.22 -2.72
N TYR A 307 -2.75 26.03 -2.32
CA TYR A 307 -1.46 25.86 -1.65
C TYR A 307 -0.34 25.73 -2.67
N GLN A 308 0.75 26.47 -2.46
CA GLN A 308 1.99 26.33 -3.22
C GLN A 308 3.00 25.45 -2.48
N ALA A 309 2.99 25.55 -1.16
CA ALA A 309 3.92 24.85 -0.27
C ALA A 309 3.17 24.13 0.86
N CYS A 310 3.79 23.08 1.39
CA CYS A 310 3.26 22.31 2.51
C CYS A 310 3.15 23.16 3.79
N SER A 311 4.09 24.09 4.00
CA SER A 311 4.09 25.01 5.14
C SER A 311 2.81 25.84 5.21
N GLU A 312 2.30 26.34 4.08
CA GLU A 312 1.06 27.14 4.05
C GLU A 312 -0.16 26.34 4.54
N LEU A 313 -0.22 25.04 4.27
CA LEU A 313 -1.28 24.17 4.77
C LEU A 313 -1.12 23.96 6.28
N LEU A 314 0.10 23.73 6.74
CA LEU A 314 0.38 23.58 8.17
C LEU A 314 0.03 24.86 8.95
N ASP A 315 0.37 26.04 8.41
CA ASP A 315 0.04 27.33 9.01
C ASP A 315 -1.48 27.50 9.19
N ASP A 316 -2.27 27.18 8.16
CA ASP A 316 -3.74 27.22 8.24
C ASP A 316 -4.30 26.25 9.29
N LEU A 317 -3.71 25.06 9.43
CA LEU A 317 -4.10 24.07 10.45
C LEU A 317 -3.68 24.49 11.86
N TYR A 318 -2.52 25.13 12.01
CA TYR A 318 -2.07 25.65 13.30
C TYR A 318 -2.94 26.81 13.77
N LEU A 319 -3.40 27.69 12.88
CA LEU A 319 -4.38 28.71 13.24
C LEU A 319 -5.70 28.10 13.76
N ALA A 320 -6.19 27.05 13.11
CA ALA A 320 -7.37 26.33 13.59
C ALA A 320 -7.14 25.72 14.99
N ARG A 321 -5.95 25.16 15.22
CA ARG A 321 -5.57 24.57 16.50
C ARG A 321 -5.41 25.61 17.61
N GLU A 322 -4.81 26.76 17.30
CA GLU A 322 -4.66 27.88 18.23
C GLU A 322 -6.03 28.43 18.64
N ALA A 323 -6.94 28.62 17.68
CA ALA A 323 -8.32 29.01 17.97
C ALA A 323 -9.04 28.01 18.92
N MET A 324 -8.76 26.70 18.81
CA MET A 324 -9.30 25.70 19.76
C MET A 324 -8.68 25.78 21.16
N LEU A 325 -7.42 26.20 21.28
CA LEU A 325 -6.74 26.37 22.57
C LEU A 325 -7.17 27.64 23.30
N GLU A 326 -7.49 28.69 22.55
CA GLU A 326 -8.00 29.95 23.09
C GLU A 326 -9.47 29.86 23.55
N ASP A 327 -10.18 28.80 23.17
CA ASP A 327 -11.54 28.54 23.65
C ASP A 327 -11.54 28.34 25.18
N PRO A 328 -12.39 29.07 25.94
CA PRO A 328 -12.49 28.91 27.39
C PRO A 328 -12.78 27.47 27.85
N ASP A 329 -13.47 26.70 27.01
CA ASP A 329 -13.84 25.30 27.26
C ASP A 329 -12.87 24.30 26.58
N SER A 330 -11.66 24.74 26.21
CA SER A 330 -10.66 23.94 25.47
C SER A 330 -10.35 22.56 26.07
N LEU A 331 -10.45 22.41 27.40
CA LEU A 331 -10.30 21.11 28.08
C LEU A 331 -11.33 20.06 27.61
N HIS A 332 -12.53 20.50 27.23
CA HIS A 332 -13.58 19.64 26.70
C HIS A 332 -13.41 19.36 25.19
N LEU A 333 -12.46 20.02 24.54
CA LEU A 333 -12.19 19.88 23.11
C LEU A 333 -11.02 18.92 22.80
N GLN A 334 -10.44 18.26 23.80
CA GLN A 334 -9.23 17.43 23.63
C GLN A 334 -9.40 16.35 22.54
N GLU A 335 -10.54 15.66 22.48
CA GLU A 335 -10.77 14.63 21.46
C GLU A 335 -10.80 15.21 20.04
N PHE A 336 -11.37 16.42 19.89
CA PHE A 336 -11.40 17.14 18.61
C PHE A 336 -10.00 17.66 18.24
N MET A 337 -9.24 18.12 19.23
CA MET A 337 -7.86 18.55 19.04
C MET A 337 -6.97 17.38 18.62
N ASP A 338 -7.15 16.20 19.20
CA ASP A 338 -6.45 14.97 18.81
C ASP A 338 -6.75 14.59 17.33
N GLN A 339 -7.97 14.87 16.84
CA GLN A 339 -8.32 14.65 15.42
C GLN A 339 -7.61 15.64 14.50
N LEU A 340 -7.53 16.91 14.88
CA LEU A 340 -6.78 17.92 14.15
C LEU A 340 -5.28 17.62 14.16
N ASP A 341 -4.73 17.22 15.31
CA ASP A 341 -3.31 16.86 15.48
C ASP A 341 -2.92 15.64 14.65
N GLN A 342 -3.79 14.63 14.56
CA GLN A 342 -3.57 13.52 13.64
C GLN A 342 -3.52 13.97 12.17
N PHE A 343 -4.33 14.95 11.79
CA PHE A 343 -4.29 15.49 10.42
C PHE A 343 -3.03 16.33 10.17
N ILE A 344 -2.65 17.19 11.12
CA ILE A 344 -1.37 17.91 11.10
C ILE A 344 -0.22 16.92 10.94
N LEU A 345 -0.18 15.85 11.74
CA LEU A 345 0.87 14.85 11.68
C LEU A 345 0.94 14.16 10.31
N LYS A 346 -0.21 13.82 9.70
CA LYS A 346 -0.28 13.31 8.31
C LYS A 346 0.35 14.28 7.30
N VAL A 347 0.07 15.57 7.43
CA VAL A 347 0.66 16.61 6.56
C VAL A 347 2.17 16.68 6.75
N ARG A 348 2.64 16.66 8.00
CA ARG A 348 4.07 16.68 8.33
C ARG A 348 4.82 15.45 7.80
N ILE A 349 4.24 14.25 7.91
CA ILE A 349 4.87 12.99 7.49
C ILE A 349 4.95 12.87 5.97
N PHE A 350 3.84 13.12 5.27
CA PHE A 350 3.72 12.79 3.83
C PHE A 350 3.99 13.97 2.89
N GLY A 351 3.88 15.21 3.39
CA GLY A 351 4.03 16.41 2.58
C GLY A 351 3.14 16.42 1.32
N PHE A 352 3.59 17.09 0.26
CA PHE A 352 2.86 17.18 -1.01
C PHE A 352 3.32 16.15 -2.06
N TYR A 353 3.99 15.08 -1.62
CA TYR A 353 4.58 14.07 -2.51
C TYR A 353 4.21 12.63 -2.14
N PHE A 354 3.60 12.39 -0.97
CA PHE A 354 3.20 11.07 -0.47
C PHE A 354 4.38 10.15 -0.09
N ALA A 355 5.17 9.75 -1.09
CA ALA A 355 6.32 8.87 -0.95
C ALA A 355 7.44 9.37 -1.87
N SER A 356 8.68 9.14 -1.45
CA SER A 356 9.86 9.50 -2.22
C SER A 356 10.08 8.50 -3.35
N LEU A 357 10.09 8.97 -4.60
CA LEU A 357 10.31 8.13 -5.78
C LEU A 357 11.82 7.93 -6.00
N ASP A 358 12.28 6.68 -5.91
CA ASP A 358 13.69 6.34 -6.12
C ASP A 358 13.99 6.17 -7.61
N ILE A 359 15.04 6.83 -8.08
CA ILE A 359 15.53 6.67 -9.45
C ILE A 359 16.72 5.71 -9.44
N ARG A 360 16.61 4.60 -10.18
CA ARG A 360 17.66 3.59 -10.27
C ARG A 360 17.97 3.28 -11.73
N GLN A 361 19.26 3.21 -12.06
CA GLN A 361 19.75 2.86 -13.39
C GLN A 361 21.09 2.13 -13.31
N ASP A 362 21.35 1.25 -14.28
CA ASP A 362 22.59 0.52 -14.44
C ASP A 362 23.75 1.47 -14.81
N SER A 363 24.90 1.31 -14.14
CA SER A 363 26.09 2.17 -14.33
C SER A 363 26.59 2.21 -15.78
N ARG A 364 26.41 1.12 -16.55
CA ARG A 364 26.83 1.05 -17.96
C ARG A 364 26.04 2.02 -18.83
N LYS A 365 24.78 2.32 -18.49
CA LYS A 365 23.98 3.33 -19.20
C LYS A 365 24.54 4.73 -19.00
N HIS A 366 25.01 5.05 -17.79
CA HIS A 366 25.70 6.31 -17.53
C HIS A 366 27.04 6.38 -18.26
N HIS A 367 27.79 5.27 -18.30
CA HIS A 367 29.03 5.20 -19.05
C HIS A 367 28.83 5.47 -20.55
N SER A 368 27.83 4.88 -21.18
CA SER A 368 27.52 5.14 -22.60
C SER A 368 27.14 6.59 -22.88
N VAL A 369 26.50 7.29 -21.93
CA VAL A 369 26.23 8.73 -22.07
C VAL A 369 27.54 9.53 -22.05
N TRP A 370 28.45 9.19 -21.14
CA TRP A 370 29.77 9.83 -21.07
C TRP A 370 30.60 9.59 -22.34
N GLU A 371 30.62 8.35 -22.86
CA GLU A 371 31.30 8.04 -24.12
C GLU A 371 30.77 8.90 -25.27
N ALA A 372 29.44 9.06 -25.38
CA ALA A 372 28.81 9.89 -26.40
C ALA A 372 29.17 11.37 -26.26
N ILE A 373 29.18 11.92 -25.03
CA ILE A 373 29.58 13.31 -24.76
C ILE A 373 31.04 13.53 -25.14
N LEU A 374 31.93 12.63 -24.70
CA LEU A 374 33.37 12.73 -24.97
C LEU A 374 33.67 12.61 -26.47
N GLN A 375 32.96 11.74 -27.19
CA GLN A 375 33.06 11.65 -28.65
C GLN A 375 32.66 12.97 -29.31
N HIS A 376 31.52 13.54 -28.93
CA HIS A 376 31.06 14.82 -29.45
C HIS A 376 32.07 15.94 -29.18
N TRP A 377 32.66 15.99 -27.99
CA TRP A 377 33.71 16.97 -27.69
C TRP A 377 34.99 16.78 -28.49
N ARG A 378 35.44 15.53 -28.73
CA ARG A 378 36.59 15.27 -29.62
C ARG A 378 36.36 15.82 -31.02
N GLU A 379 35.12 15.72 -31.53
CA GLU A 379 34.75 16.20 -32.86
C GLU A 379 34.67 17.73 -32.96
N HIS A 380 34.27 18.41 -31.89
CA HIS A 380 34.01 19.86 -31.90
C HIS A 380 35.07 20.73 -31.22
N TYR A 381 35.93 20.17 -30.37
CA TYR A 381 36.97 20.88 -29.63
C TYR A 381 38.32 20.14 -29.76
N PRO A 382 39.12 20.42 -30.81
CA PRO A 382 40.37 19.70 -31.08
C PRO A 382 41.44 19.80 -29.99
N SER A 383 41.33 20.80 -29.10
CA SER A 383 42.19 20.96 -27.92
C SER A 383 41.85 20.00 -26.78
N PHE A 384 40.70 19.33 -26.83
CA PHE A 384 40.29 18.35 -25.83
C PHE A 384 40.94 16.99 -26.11
N THR A 385 41.95 16.63 -25.32
CA THR A 385 42.56 15.29 -25.36
C THR A 385 41.79 14.35 -24.45
N ALA A 386 40.86 13.59 -25.01
CA ALA A 386 40.08 12.64 -24.24
C ALA A 386 40.91 11.51 -23.60
N ASP A 387 42.08 11.21 -24.15
CA ASP A 387 43.05 10.28 -23.56
C ASP A 387 43.62 10.83 -22.24
N ALA A 388 43.76 12.15 -22.11
CA ALA A 388 44.10 12.81 -20.85
C ALA A 388 42.91 12.78 -19.87
N PHE A 389 41.69 12.99 -20.37
CA PHE A 389 40.48 12.90 -19.56
C PHE A 389 40.28 11.49 -18.97
N GLU A 390 40.43 10.42 -19.76
CA GLU A 390 40.24 9.05 -19.28
C GLU A 390 41.29 8.64 -18.23
N LYS A 391 42.54 9.11 -18.38
CA LYS A 391 43.67 8.84 -17.47
C LYS A 391 43.71 9.72 -16.22
N ALA A 392 42.95 10.82 -16.20
CA ALA A 392 42.88 11.73 -15.07
C ALA A 392 42.17 11.10 -13.85
N GLY A 393 42.55 11.56 -12.65
CA GLY A 393 41.84 11.19 -11.42
C GLY A 393 40.39 11.72 -11.41
N GLU A 394 39.53 11.22 -10.51
CA GLU A 394 38.13 11.67 -10.44
C GLU A 394 38.00 13.18 -10.22
N ALA A 395 38.83 13.78 -9.35
CA ALA A 395 38.81 15.22 -9.09
C ALA A 395 39.23 16.03 -10.32
N GLU A 396 40.28 15.61 -11.04
CA GLU A 396 40.75 16.26 -12.26
C GLU A 396 39.71 16.14 -13.40
N LYS A 397 39.03 14.99 -13.51
CA LYS A 397 37.91 14.81 -14.45
C LYS A 397 36.79 15.80 -14.16
N ILE A 398 36.45 16.02 -12.89
CA ILE A 398 35.42 17.01 -12.50
C ILE A 398 35.86 18.43 -12.89
N ASP A 399 37.10 18.82 -12.59
CA ASP A 399 37.61 20.16 -12.95
C ASP A 399 37.61 20.38 -14.46
N MET A 400 38.03 19.39 -15.24
CA MET A 400 38.01 19.43 -16.71
C MET A 400 36.60 19.52 -17.31
N LEU A 401 35.55 19.12 -16.58
CA LEU A 401 34.16 19.22 -17.01
C LEU A 401 33.51 20.56 -16.65
N LEU A 402 34.02 21.24 -15.62
CA LEU A 402 33.49 22.50 -15.09
C LEU A 402 34.16 23.74 -15.69
N THR A 403 35.25 23.57 -16.44
CA THR A 403 35.97 24.62 -17.18
C THR A 403 35.64 24.57 -18.66
#